data_AF-A0A938QQP1-F1
#
_entry.id   AF-A0A938QQP1-F1
#
_cell.length_a   1.000
_cell.length_b   1.000
_cell.length_c   1.000
_cell.angle_alpha   90.00
_cell.angle_beta   90.00
_cell.angle_gamma   90.00
#
_symmetry.space_group_name_H-M   'P 1'
#
loop_
_entity.id
_entity.type
_entity.pdbx_description
1 polymer ?
#
loop_
_entity_poly.entity_id
_entity_poly.type
_entity_poly.pdbx_seq_one_letter_code
_entity_poly.pdbx_strand_id
1 'polypeptide(L)'
;VVGMVFRWHEAGLVEVAAAERATGLTLQGTQRFVVYTQHPPWSNLYEIMVYMAWGIVFVFLVSEVKFRIRFAGVLALGLALTSLGLASLTTDATIKPLVPALQSWWIMIHVISSAIGYAAGTMGAVFSLLFLLKARERITLTAVAMGTLVVNVLMFLVLGRFMQLFTTGAYKVKLLKEMGGELIPAGRMVGENFAPYFVASPFVGPLMIATVVLCGVAVVLLALRRKQDDVPKGPALASLSLAFAATTATVAMILINAFTQKDVAVAAETASTLMPPGPWRLALQSAQWDLALFGIMWFAQLFVFVAVLKPEPLRAALPSSARLDRAAYYSILIAFALVAVVLVTGALWAHYAWGRYWGWDPKETGALVIWIVYAIYLHARVTYGWVGVPMAVIGVLGFFVILAGFLGVNLGWFANGLHSYGSA
;
A
#
# COMPACT_ATOMS: atom_id res chain seq x y z
N VAL A 1 13.93 -14.42 8.82
CA VAL A 1 15.25 -14.51 8.13
C VAL A 1 15.35 -15.83 7.37
N VAL A 2 15.18 -16.96 8.05
CA VAL A 2 15.23 -18.34 7.53
C VAL A 2 14.42 -18.52 6.23
N GLY A 3 13.12 -18.21 6.22
CA GLY A 3 12.23 -18.50 5.08
C GLY A 3 12.59 -17.91 3.71
N MET A 4 13.05 -16.64 3.61
CA MET A 4 13.38 -16.04 2.31
C MET A 4 14.66 -16.62 1.69
N VAL A 5 15.65 -16.98 2.52
CA VAL A 5 16.90 -17.59 2.04
C VAL A 5 16.62 -19.00 1.50
N PHE A 6 15.80 -19.78 2.20
CA PHE A 6 15.35 -21.08 1.69
C PHE A 6 14.52 -20.95 0.43
N ARG A 7 13.62 -19.96 0.37
CA ARG A 7 12.82 -19.69 -0.82
C ARG A 7 13.66 -19.26 -2.02
N TRP A 8 14.70 -18.45 -1.82
CA TRP A 8 15.65 -18.13 -2.88
C TRP A 8 16.40 -19.38 -3.36
N HIS A 9 16.80 -20.26 -2.44
CA HIS A 9 17.42 -21.51 -2.80
C HIS A 9 16.50 -22.40 -3.65
N GLU A 10 15.25 -22.58 -3.23
CA GLU A 10 14.24 -23.33 -3.97
C GLU A 10 13.96 -22.71 -5.34
N ALA A 11 13.82 -21.38 -5.42
CA ALA A 11 13.62 -20.66 -6.67
C ALA A 11 14.78 -20.84 -7.66
N GLY A 12 16.02 -20.74 -7.18
CA GLY A 12 17.21 -21.01 -7.99
C GLY A 12 17.26 -22.45 -8.50
N LEU A 13 16.85 -23.43 -7.68
CA LEU A 13 16.75 -24.83 -8.13
C LEU A 13 15.66 -25.03 -9.19
N VAL A 14 14.52 -24.34 -9.06
CA VAL A 14 13.43 -24.38 -10.05
C VAL A 14 13.90 -23.81 -11.39
N GLU A 15 14.65 -22.70 -11.40
CA GLU A 15 15.23 -22.16 -12.65
C GLU A 15 16.22 -23.11 -13.29
N VAL A 16 17.14 -23.69 -12.51
CA VAL A 16 18.10 -24.66 -13.04
C VAL A 16 17.35 -25.84 -13.66
N ALA A 17 16.37 -26.41 -12.96
CA ALA A 17 15.57 -27.51 -13.47
C ALA A 17 14.72 -27.12 -14.70
N ALA A 18 14.27 -25.86 -14.80
CA ALA A 18 13.55 -25.37 -15.97
C ALA A 18 14.49 -25.20 -17.18
N ALA A 19 15.67 -24.63 -16.98
CA ALA A 19 16.69 -24.44 -18.01
C ALA A 19 17.25 -25.77 -18.53
N GLU A 20 17.52 -26.73 -17.64
CA GLU A 20 17.95 -28.09 -18.02
C GLU A 20 16.87 -28.81 -18.83
N ARG A 21 15.59 -28.68 -18.44
CA ARG A 21 14.46 -29.24 -19.21
C ARG A 21 14.29 -28.59 -20.58
N ALA A 22 14.51 -27.28 -20.68
CA ALA A 22 14.38 -26.55 -21.94
C ALA A 22 15.52 -26.85 -22.93
N THR A 23 16.73 -27.04 -22.42
CA THR A 23 17.94 -27.26 -23.24
C THR A 23 18.29 -28.73 -23.46
N GLY A 24 17.80 -29.63 -22.60
CA GLY A 24 18.19 -31.03 -22.56
C GLY A 24 19.62 -31.26 -22.03
N LEU A 25 20.27 -30.23 -21.51
CA LEU A 25 21.65 -30.27 -21.02
C LEU A 25 21.66 -30.15 -19.49
N THR A 26 22.53 -30.91 -18.82
CA THR A 26 22.81 -30.73 -17.40
C THR A 26 23.72 -29.52 -17.21
N LEU A 27 23.28 -28.52 -16.46
CA LEU A 27 24.06 -27.32 -16.19
C LEU A 27 25.11 -27.62 -15.12
N GLN A 28 26.36 -27.23 -15.36
CA GLN A 28 27.46 -27.43 -14.41
C GLN A 28 28.24 -26.14 -14.16
N GLY A 29 28.98 -26.11 -13.05
CA GLY A 29 29.90 -25.03 -12.69
C GLY A 29 29.25 -23.63 -12.73
N THR A 30 29.87 -22.73 -13.49
CA THR A 30 29.48 -21.32 -13.59
C THR A 30 28.11 -21.13 -14.25
N GLN A 31 27.75 -21.96 -15.24
CA GLN A 31 26.45 -21.86 -15.92
C GLN A 31 25.31 -22.16 -14.96
N ARG A 32 25.44 -23.24 -14.18
CA ARG A 32 24.48 -23.58 -13.12
C ARG A 32 24.37 -22.48 -12.09
N PHE A 33 25.50 -21.93 -11.65
CA PHE A 33 25.51 -20.85 -10.67
C PHE A 33 24.80 -19.59 -11.18
N VAL A 34 25.06 -19.17 -12.42
CA VAL A 34 24.41 -18.00 -13.01
C VAL A 34 22.90 -18.20 -13.05
N VAL A 35 22.41 -19.30 -13.62
CA VAL A 35 20.96 -19.61 -13.71
C VAL A 35 20.33 -19.69 -12.31
N TYR A 36 21.00 -20.33 -11.36
CA TYR A 36 20.54 -20.41 -9.97
C TYR A 36 20.36 -19.02 -9.33
N THR A 37 21.27 -18.07 -9.60
CA THR A 37 21.18 -16.72 -9.03
C THR A 37 20.17 -15.81 -9.74
N GLN A 38 19.65 -16.21 -10.91
CA GLN A 38 18.76 -15.36 -11.72
C GLN A 38 17.35 -15.19 -11.15
N HIS A 39 16.94 -16.01 -10.18
CA HIS A 39 15.62 -15.95 -9.56
C HIS A 39 15.69 -15.60 -8.07
N PRO A 40 15.93 -14.32 -7.75
CA PRO A 40 15.82 -13.84 -6.38
C PRO A 40 14.37 -13.83 -5.88
N PRO A 41 14.14 -13.88 -4.55
CA PRO A 41 12.82 -14.05 -3.94
C PRO A 41 12.04 -12.71 -3.92
N TRP A 42 11.77 -12.16 -5.11
CA TRP A 42 10.93 -10.99 -5.36
C TRP A 42 10.29 -11.03 -6.76
N SER A 43 9.99 -12.23 -7.26
CA SER A 43 9.46 -12.46 -8.61
C SER A 43 7.93 -12.41 -8.69
N ASN A 44 7.25 -12.63 -7.57
CA ASN A 44 5.80 -12.58 -7.47
C ASN A 44 5.32 -11.59 -6.39
N LEU A 45 4.01 -11.35 -6.37
CA LEU A 45 3.41 -10.36 -5.46
C LEU A 45 3.62 -10.72 -3.98
N TYR A 46 3.48 -12.00 -3.63
CA TYR A 46 3.74 -12.48 -2.27
C TYR A 46 5.13 -12.03 -1.80
N GLU A 47 6.14 -12.33 -2.60
CA GLU A 47 7.54 -12.04 -2.28
C GLU A 47 7.81 -10.54 -2.19
N ILE A 48 7.24 -9.74 -3.10
CA ILE A 48 7.34 -8.26 -3.05
C ILE A 48 6.71 -7.71 -1.77
N MET A 49 5.56 -8.22 -1.33
CA MET A 49 4.91 -7.78 -0.09
C MET A 49 5.77 -8.11 1.14
N VAL A 50 6.35 -9.31 1.19
CA VAL A 50 7.25 -9.69 2.28
C VAL A 50 8.48 -8.77 2.23
N TYR A 51 9.09 -8.58 1.06
CA TYR A 51 10.28 -7.74 0.93
C TYR A 51 10.04 -6.28 1.31
N MET A 52 8.86 -5.72 0.99
CA MET A 52 8.45 -4.40 1.45
C MET A 52 8.36 -4.32 2.99
N ALA A 53 7.81 -5.34 3.65
CA ALA A 53 7.77 -5.40 5.12
C ALA A 53 9.18 -5.37 5.72
N TRP A 54 10.11 -6.12 5.12
CA TRP A 54 11.52 -6.13 5.51
C TRP A 54 12.18 -4.76 5.29
N GLY A 55 11.94 -4.13 4.15
CA GLY A 55 12.43 -2.78 3.85
C GLY A 55 12.00 -1.77 4.90
N ILE A 56 10.72 -1.77 5.28
CA ILE A 56 10.16 -0.86 6.31
C ILE A 56 10.85 -1.09 7.66
N VAL A 57 10.95 -2.36 8.09
CA VAL A 57 11.63 -2.70 9.36
C VAL A 57 13.11 -2.35 9.32
N PHE A 58 13.79 -2.62 8.21
CA PHE A 58 15.22 -2.31 8.03
C PHE A 58 15.49 -0.80 8.14
N VAL A 59 14.75 0.02 7.37
CA VAL A 59 14.88 1.47 7.44
C VAL A 59 14.55 1.98 8.84
N PHE A 60 13.52 1.45 9.49
CA PHE A 60 13.20 1.79 10.87
C PHE A 60 14.35 1.45 11.82
N LEU A 61 14.94 0.26 11.75
CA LEU A 61 16.05 -0.15 12.63
C LEU A 61 17.29 0.74 12.43
N VAL A 62 17.64 1.05 11.18
CA VAL A 62 18.74 1.99 10.87
C VAL A 62 18.45 3.36 11.48
N SER A 63 17.21 3.83 11.34
CA SER A 63 16.76 5.10 11.91
C SER A 63 16.73 5.08 13.45
N GLU A 64 16.40 3.94 14.06
CA GLU A 64 16.40 3.77 15.51
C GLU A 64 17.82 3.83 16.08
N VAL A 65 18.78 3.15 15.44
CA VAL A 65 20.20 3.21 15.82
C VAL A 65 20.72 4.64 15.74
N LYS A 66 20.35 5.40 14.69
CA LYS A 66 20.87 6.75 14.45
C LYS A 66 20.15 7.84 15.25
N PHE A 67 18.82 7.80 15.34
CA PHE A 67 17.99 8.90 15.84
C PHE A 67 17.22 8.57 17.14
N ARG A 68 17.15 7.29 17.55
CA ARG A 68 16.46 6.79 18.76
C ARG A 68 15.00 7.25 18.83
N ILE A 69 14.19 6.83 17.88
CA ILE A 69 12.77 7.18 17.70
C ILE A 69 11.92 5.93 17.90
N ARG A 70 11.98 5.32 19.11
CA ARG A 70 11.33 4.04 19.43
C ARG A 70 9.85 4.00 19.06
N PHE A 71 9.15 5.11 19.27
CA PHE A 71 7.71 5.19 18.97
C PHE A 71 7.40 4.97 17.49
N ALA A 72 8.30 5.33 16.57
CA ALA A 72 8.13 5.04 15.15
C ALA A 72 8.09 3.54 14.86
N GLY A 73 8.64 2.71 15.75
CA GLY A 73 8.62 1.25 15.63
C GLY A 73 7.21 0.66 15.70
N VAL A 74 6.29 1.29 16.45
CA VAL A 74 4.89 0.85 16.51
C VAL A 74 4.23 1.02 15.14
N LEU A 75 4.47 2.18 14.50
CA LEU A 75 3.91 2.47 13.17
C LEU A 75 4.59 1.63 12.08
N ALA A 76 5.92 1.47 12.14
CA ALA A 76 6.66 0.62 11.22
C ALA A 76 6.22 -0.85 11.31
N LEU A 77 6.01 -1.36 12.53
CA LEU A 77 5.49 -2.71 12.75
C LEU A 77 4.07 -2.87 12.21
N GLY A 78 3.19 -1.89 12.45
CA GLY A 78 1.84 -1.89 11.89
C GLY A 78 1.84 -2.00 10.37
N LEU A 79 2.63 -1.16 9.69
CA LEU A 79 2.77 -1.19 8.23
C LEU A 79 3.39 -2.50 7.72
N ALA A 80 4.41 -3.03 8.42
CA ALA A 80 5.03 -4.30 8.08
C ALA A 80 4.05 -5.48 8.23
N LEU A 81 3.27 -5.50 9.31
CA LEU A 81 2.23 -6.52 9.54
C LEU A 81 1.10 -6.41 8.51
N THR A 82 0.70 -5.20 8.10
CA THR A 82 -0.24 -5.03 6.99
C THR A 82 0.33 -5.62 5.71
N SER A 83 1.58 -5.32 5.38
CA SER A 83 2.25 -5.88 4.20
C SER A 83 2.34 -7.42 4.24
N LEU A 84 2.68 -8.00 5.39
CA LEU A 84 2.70 -9.47 5.58
C LEU A 84 1.30 -10.09 5.54
N GLY A 85 0.29 -9.41 6.09
CA GLY A 85 -1.11 -9.81 5.99
C GLY A 85 -1.56 -9.87 4.53
N LEU A 86 -1.20 -8.86 3.73
CA LEU A 86 -1.48 -8.86 2.28
C LEU A 86 -0.75 -9.98 1.56
N ALA A 87 0.52 -10.23 1.90
CA ALA A 87 1.26 -11.38 1.38
C ALA A 87 0.48 -12.67 1.63
N SER A 88 -0.05 -12.87 2.84
CA SER A 88 -0.82 -14.08 3.17
C SER A 88 -2.14 -14.23 2.38
N LEU A 89 -2.65 -13.14 1.82
CA LEU A 89 -3.90 -13.11 1.05
C LEU A 89 -3.69 -13.25 -0.46
N THR A 90 -2.43 -13.24 -0.93
CA THR A 90 -2.16 -13.45 -2.35
C THR A 90 -2.57 -14.84 -2.80
N THR A 91 -3.22 -14.93 -3.96
CA THR A 91 -3.72 -16.19 -4.54
C THR A 91 -2.62 -17.07 -5.10
N ASP A 92 -1.47 -16.50 -5.49
CA ASP A 92 -0.32 -17.25 -6.00
C ASP A 92 0.95 -16.93 -5.20
N ALA A 93 1.30 -17.84 -4.29
CA ALA A 93 2.56 -17.82 -3.56
C ALA A 93 3.53 -18.91 -4.05
N THR A 94 3.23 -19.59 -5.15
CA THR A 94 4.05 -20.69 -5.66
C THR A 94 5.29 -20.18 -6.37
N ILE A 95 6.34 -20.99 -6.37
CA ILE A 95 7.58 -20.70 -7.09
C ILE A 95 7.44 -21.26 -8.51
N LYS A 96 7.44 -20.37 -9.50
CA LYS A 96 7.34 -20.70 -10.93
C LYS A 96 8.56 -20.19 -11.67
N PRO A 97 8.98 -20.82 -12.77
CA PRO A 97 10.05 -20.28 -13.60
C PRO A 97 9.78 -18.83 -14.02
N LEU A 98 10.81 -18.00 -14.01
CA LEU A 98 10.72 -16.60 -14.39
C LEU A 98 10.23 -16.48 -15.84
N VAL A 99 9.26 -15.59 -16.04
CA VAL A 99 8.88 -15.18 -17.40
C VAL A 99 10.07 -14.48 -18.07
N PRO A 100 10.23 -14.57 -19.40
CA PRO A 100 11.40 -14.04 -20.10
C PRO A 100 11.70 -12.57 -19.79
N ALA A 101 10.66 -11.74 -19.58
CA ALA A 101 10.82 -10.33 -19.21
C ALA A 101 11.53 -10.12 -17.85
N LEU A 102 11.49 -11.09 -16.92
CA LEU A 102 12.13 -11.00 -15.62
C LEU A 102 13.54 -11.61 -15.59
N GLN A 103 13.99 -12.26 -16.66
CA GLN A 103 15.31 -12.87 -16.75
C GLN A 103 16.39 -11.83 -17.10
N SER A 104 16.71 -10.94 -16.17
CA SER A 104 17.75 -9.92 -16.36
C SER A 104 18.43 -9.51 -15.05
N TRP A 105 19.67 -9.00 -15.13
CA TRP A 105 20.35 -8.43 -13.96
C TRP A 105 19.77 -7.07 -13.53
N TRP A 106 19.18 -6.33 -14.47
CA TRP A 106 18.62 -5.00 -14.20
C TRP A 106 17.44 -5.05 -13.24
N ILE A 107 16.59 -6.07 -13.35
CA ILE A 107 15.42 -6.19 -12.46
C ILE A 107 15.84 -6.44 -11.01
N MET A 108 16.97 -7.10 -10.77
CA MET A 108 17.48 -7.33 -9.41
C MET A 108 17.80 -5.99 -8.73
N ILE A 109 18.58 -5.14 -9.39
CA ILE A 109 18.94 -3.82 -8.87
C ILE A 109 17.69 -2.94 -8.75
N HIS A 110 16.80 -3.00 -9.74
CA HIS A 110 15.56 -2.25 -9.77
C HIS A 110 14.66 -2.57 -8.56
N VAL A 111 14.37 -3.84 -8.31
CA VAL A 111 13.43 -4.25 -7.25
C VAL A 111 14.01 -4.01 -5.86
N ILE A 112 15.31 -4.27 -5.65
CA ILE A 112 16.00 -3.95 -4.39
C ILE A 112 15.93 -2.44 -4.09
N SER A 113 16.30 -1.63 -5.08
CA SER A 113 16.29 -0.16 -4.95
C SER A 113 14.88 0.37 -4.73
N SER A 114 13.89 -0.20 -5.41
CA SER A 114 12.47 0.15 -5.27
C SER A 114 11.95 -0.12 -3.87
N ALA A 115 12.18 -1.32 -3.33
CA ALA A 115 11.68 -1.66 -2.01
C ALA A 115 12.31 -0.82 -0.90
N ILE A 116 13.63 -0.63 -0.93
CA ILE A 116 14.31 0.20 0.08
C ILE A 116 13.94 1.67 -0.11
N GLY A 117 13.84 2.15 -1.35
CA GLY A 117 13.45 3.53 -1.66
C GLY A 117 12.04 3.86 -1.19
N TYR A 118 11.06 3.00 -1.48
CA TYR A 118 9.68 3.18 -1.02
C TYR A 118 9.51 2.98 0.48
N ALA A 119 10.26 2.05 1.09
CA ALA A 119 10.31 1.92 2.54
C ALA A 119 10.90 3.17 3.21
N ALA A 120 11.96 3.75 2.63
CA ALA A 120 12.56 4.99 3.10
C ALA A 120 11.60 6.18 2.99
N GLY A 121 10.89 6.29 1.87
CA GLY A 121 9.85 7.30 1.67
C GLY A 121 8.71 7.16 2.68
N THR A 122 8.26 5.92 2.90
CA THR A 122 7.21 5.59 3.88
C THR A 122 7.64 5.95 5.31
N MET A 123 8.86 5.59 5.72
CA MET A 123 9.39 5.97 7.03
C MET A 123 9.61 7.48 7.15
N GLY A 124 10.02 8.15 6.06
CA GLY A 124 10.08 9.61 6.00
C GLY A 124 8.73 10.28 6.29
N ALA A 125 7.64 9.71 5.77
CA ALA A 125 6.29 10.15 6.08
C ALA A 125 5.88 9.83 7.52
N VAL A 126 6.25 8.66 8.06
CA VAL A 126 6.03 8.32 9.48
C VAL A 126 6.72 9.35 10.38
N PHE A 127 7.98 9.67 10.13
CA PHE A 127 8.71 10.69 10.91
C PHE A 127 8.10 12.08 10.74
N SER A 128 7.62 12.42 9.54
CA SER A 128 6.90 13.66 9.29
C SER A 128 5.57 13.73 10.06
N LEU A 129 4.82 12.64 10.12
CA LEU A 129 3.58 12.54 10.90
C LEU A 129 3.86 12.70 12.40
N LEU A 130 4.88 12.03 12.92
CA LEU A 130 5.30 12.18 14.31
C LEU A 130 5.81 13.60 14.60
N PHE A 131 6.49 14.24 13.64
CA PHE A 131 6.88 15.64 13.73
C PHE A 131 5.66 16.54 13.90
N LEU A 132 4.63 16.38 13.06
CA LEU A 132 3.41 17.19 13.13
C LEU A 132 2.75 17.04 14.52
N LEU A 133 2.72 15.81 15.04
CA LEU A 133 2.19 15.54 16.38
C LEU A 133 3.01 16.23 17.50
N LYS A 134 4.34 16.24 17.38
CA LYS A 134 5.22 16.93 18.33
C LYS A 134 5.16 18.45 18.19
N ALA A 135 4.94 18.97 16.98
CA ALA A 135 4.93 20.39 16.63
C ALA A 135 3.55 21.04 16.75
N ARG A 136 2.67 20.50 17.59
CA ARG A 136 1.25 20.89 17.67
C ARG A 136 1.00 22.36 17.98
N GLU A 137 1.93 23.07 18.63
CA GLU A 137 1.83 24.52 18.81
C GLU A 137 1.64 25.29 17.49
N ARG A 138 2.00 24.67 16.36
CA ARG A 138 1.85 25.23 15.00
C ARG A 138 0.71 24.61 14.20
N ILE A 139 -0.07 23.68 14.79
CA ILE A 139 -1.11 22.90 14.10
C ILE A 139 -2.39 22.86 14.94
N THR A 140 -3.48 23.37 14.37
CA THR A 140 -4.79 23.39 15.03
C THR A 140 -5.45 22.01 15.02
N LEU A 141 -6.33 21.72 15.99
CA LEU A 141 -7.14 20.49 15.97
C LEU A 141 -7.99 20.40 14.70
N THR A 142 -8.45 21.54 14.18
CA THR A 142 -9.18 21.62 12.91
C THR A 142 -8.31 21.16 11.75
N ALA A 143 -7.03 21.51 11.71
CA ALA A 143 -6.11 21.04 10.68
C ALA A 143 -5.88 19.51 10.75
N VAL A 144 -5.78 18.96 11.97
CA VAL A 144 -5.70 17.49 12.17
C VAL A 144 -6.96 16.82 11.65
N ALA A 145 -8.14 17.30 12.05
CA ALA A 145 -9.42 16.75 11.58
C ALA A 145 -9.60 16.88 10.06
N MET A 146 -9.13 17.99 9.47
CA MET A 146 -9.14 18.19 8.02
C MET A 146 -8.22 17.20 7.31
N GLY A 147 -7.00 16.99 7.83
CA GLY A 147 -6.09 15.95 7.32
C GLY A 147 -6.75 14.57 7.34
N THR A 148 -7.38 14.21 8.45
CA THR A 148 -8.14 12.95 8.58
C THR A 148 -9.28 12.87 7.56
N LEU A 149 -10.05 13.94 7.38
CA LEU A 149 -11.11 13.99 6.37
C LEU A 149 -10.56 13.79 4.96
N VAL A 150 -9.50 14.51 4.59
CA VAL A 150 -8.88 14.40 3.26
C VAL A 150 -8.40 12.98 3.00
N VAL A 151 -7.76 12.34 3.98
CA VAL A 151 -7.34 10.94 3.86
C VAL A 151 -8.55 10.02 3.65
N ASN A 152 -9.60 10.17 4.46
CA ASN A 152 -10.80 9.33 4.31
C ASN A 152 -11.51 9.58 2.97
N VAL A 153 -11.60 10.82 2.50
CA VAL A 153 -12.18 11.14 1.18
C VAL A 153 -11.33 10.56 0.05
N LEU A 154 -10.00 10.68 0.13
CA LEU A 154 -9.11 10.11 -0.86
C LEU A 154 -9.25 8.58 -0.90
N MET A 155 -9.23 7.92 0.26
CA MET A 155 -9.42 6.47 0.37
C MET A 155 -10.83 6.05 -0.11
N PHE A 156 -11.86 6.86 0.16
CA PHE A 156 -13.22 6.63 -0.31
C PHE A 156 -13.32 6.70 -1.84
N LEU A 157 -12.70 7.72 -2.46
CA LEU A 157 -12.63 7.86 -3.92
C LEU A 157 -11.91 6.66 -4.54
N VAL A 158 -10.81 6.27 -3.93
CA VAL A 158 -9.98 5.12 -4.32
C VAL A 158 -10.77 3.81 -4.25
N LEU A 159 -11.33 3.47 -3.10
CA LEU A 159 -12.07 2.22 -2.85
C LEU A 159 -13.40 2.19 -3.62
N GLY A 160 -14.01 3.35 -3.82
CA GLY A 160 -15.26 3.51 -4.56
C GLY A 160 -15.11 3.50 -6.07
N ARG A 161 -13.90 3.26 -6.59
CA ARG A 161 -13.55 3.33 -8.02
C ARG A 161 -14.07 4.64 -8.62
N PHE A 162 -13.70 5.73 -7.95
CA PHE A 162 -14.09 7.11 -8.19
C PHE A 162 -15.57 7.40 -7.94
N MET A 163 -16.47 6.93 -8.81
CA MET A 163 -17.87 7.38 -8.80
C MET A 163 -18.88 6.32 -8.36
N GLN A 164 -18.55 5.03 -8.44
CA GLN A 164 -19.54 3.97 -8.24
C GLN A 164 -20.11 3.97 -6.82
N LEU A 165 -19.25 4.21 -5.81
CA LEU A 165 -19.71 4.28 -4.43
C LEU A 165 -20.58 5.52 -4.15
N PHE A 166 -20.32 6.64 -4.82
CA PHE A 166 -21.15 7.85 -4.72
C PHE A 166 -22.52 7.67 -5.37
N THR A 167 -22.58 6.99 -6.52
CA THR A 167 -23.84 6.85 -7.27
C THR A 167 -24.72 5.73 -6.73
N THR A 168 -24.13 4.63 -6.26
CA THR A 168 -24.88 3.44 -5.84
C THR A 168 -24.93 3.24 -4.33
N GLY A 169 -24.06 3.91 -3.56
CA GLY A 169 -23.89 3.65 -2.13
C GLY A 169 -23.30 2.26 -1.81
N ALA A 170 -22.94 1.47 -2.84
CA ALA A 170 -22.49 0.10 -2.69
C ALA A 170 -20.98 -0.03 -2.88
N TYR A 171 -20.31 -0.60 -1.87
CA TYR A 171 -18.91 -1.03 -1.99
C TYR A 171 -18.86 -2.42 -2.62
N LYS A 172 -18.17 -2.56 -3.75
CA LYS A 172 -18.21 -3.79 -4.55
C LYS A 172 -16.90 -4.58 -4.45
N VAL A 173 -17.01 -5.89 -4.22
CA VAL A 173 -15.88 -6.82 -4.05
C VAL A 173 -15.91 -7.95 -5.06
N LYS A 174 -14.74 -8.55 -5.33
CA LYS A 174 -14.61 -9.61 -6.34
C LYS A 174 -15.36 -10.86 -5.89
N LEU A 175 -16.20 -11.41 -6.76
CA LEU A 175 -16.88 -12.68 -6.48
C LEU A 175 -15.89 -13.83 -6.73
N LEU A 176 -15.83 -14.81 -5.82
CA LEU A 176 -14.88 -15.93 -5.91
C LEU A 176 -15.61 -17.27 -5.87
N LYS A 177 -14.98 -18.30 -6.45
CA LYS A 177 -15.37 -19.71 -6.33
C LYS A 177 -14.21 -20.51 -5.77
N GLU A 178 -14.53 -21.48 -4.93
CA GLU A 178 -13.58 -22.49 -4.48
C GLU A 178 -13.57 -23.68 -5.45
N MET A 179 -12.42 -24.01 -6.04
CA MET A 179 -12.22 -25.20 -6.86
C MET A 179 -10.89 -25.85 -6.50
N GLY A 180 -10.91 -27.15 -6.17
CA GLY A 180 -9.68 -27.89 -5.85
C GLY A 180 -8.90 -27.37 -4.64
N GLY A 181 -9.57 -26.67 -3.71
CA GLY A 181 -8.92 -26.01 -2.57
C GLY A 181 -8.37 -24.61 -2.86
N GLU A 182 -8.45 -24.14 -4.10
CA GLU A 182 -8.03 -22.78 -4.48
C GLU A 182 -9.22 -21.86 -4.72
N LEU A 183 -9.03 -20.56 -4.46
CA LEU A 183 -10.01 -19.52 -4.73
C LEU A 183 -9.75 -18.87 -6.07
N ILE A 184 -10.69 -19.03 -6.98
CA ILE A 184 -10.62 -18.56 -8.35
C ILE A 184 -11.66 -17.46 -8.53
N PRO A 185 -11.31 -16.33 -9.17
CA PRO A 185 -12.27 -15.27 -9.44
C PRO A 185 -13.39 -15.75 -10.37
N ALA A 186 -14.63 -15.40 -10.05
CA ALA A 186 -15.78 -15.59 -10.93
C ALA A 186 -15.95 -14.36 -11.82
N GLY A 187 -16.19 -14.57 -13.12
CA GLY A 187 -16.21 -13.50 -14.09
C GLY A 187 -16.73 -13.97 -15.44
N ARG A 188 -16.54 -13.16 -16.47
CA ARG A 188 -16.91 -13.51 -17.85
C ARG A 188 -15.77 -13.16 -18.80
N MET A 189 -15.66 -13.91 -19.89
CA MET A 189 -14.77 -13.53 -20.98
C MET A 189 -15.36 -12.35 -21.74
N VAL A 190 -14.57 -11.29 -21.92
CA VAL A 190 -14.91 -10.11 -22.74
C VAL A 190 -13.84 -10.04 -23.83
N GLY A 191 -14.16 -10.57 -25.01
CA GLY A 191 -13.15 -10.86 -26.03
C GLY A 191 -12.19 -11.93 -25.50
N GLU A 192 -10.88 -11.64 -25.57
CA GLU A 192 -9.82 -12.54 -25.07
C GLU A 192 -9.51 -12.35 -23.58
N ASN A 193 -10.10 -11.33 -22.92
CA ASN A 193 -9.77 -10.97 -21.55
C ASN A 193 -10.80 -11.50 -20.54
N PHE A 194 -10.33 -12.08 -19.44
CA PHE A 194 -11.19 -12.44 -18.31
C PHE A 194 -11.53 -11.19 -17.49
N ALA A 195 -12.83 -10.87 -17.40
CA ALA A 195 -13.33 -9.75 -16.62
C ALA A 195 -13.99 -10.25 -15.32
N PRO A 196 -13.39 -9.99 -14.14
CA PRO A 196 -13.96 -10.41 -12.86
C PRO A 196 -15.31 -9.75 -12.59
N TYR A 197 -16.22 -10.50 -11.99
CA TYR A 197 -17.52 -9.98 -11.55
C TYR A 197 -17.43 -9.42 -10.12
N PHE A 198 -18.09 -8.30 -9.90
CA PHE A 198 -18.07 -7.59 -8.62
C PHE A 198 -19.48 -7.47 -8.05
N VAL A 199 -19.66 -7.87 -6.80
CA VAL A 199 -20.93 -7.82 -6.07
C VAL A 199 -20.83 -6.85 -4.90
N ALA A 200 -21.94 -6.22 -4.53
CA ALA A 200 -21.99 -5.33 -3.37
C ALA A 200 -21.75 -6.12 -2.07
N SER A 201 -20.78 -5.68 -1.26
CA SER A 201 -20.59 -6.18 0.09
C SER A 201 -21.65 -5.55 1.00
N PRO A 202 -22.50 -6.34 1.67
CA PRO A 202 -23.55 -5.81 2.53
C PRO A 202 -23.03 -4.84 3.59
N PHE A 203 -23.70 -3.69 3.75
CA PHE A 203 -23.47 -2.65 4.78
C PHE A 203 -22.11 -1.93 4.76
N VAL A 204 -21.10 -2.39 4.01
CA VAL A 204 -19.77 -1.77 3.97
C VAL A 204 -19.83 -0.36 3.37
N GLY A 205 -20.53 -0.18 2.24
CA GLY A 205 -20.64 1.12 1.57
C GLY A 205 -21.26 2.23 2.44
N PRO A 206 -22.44 2.01 3.06
CA PRO A 206 -23.03 2.97 4.01
C PRO A 206 -22.12 3.34 5.17
N LEU A 207 -21.36 2.38 5.74
CA LEU A 207 -20.42 2.66 6.84
C LEU A 207 -19.24 3.54 6.41
N MET A 208 -18.75 3.35 5.17
CA MET A 208 -17.73 4.22 4.59
C MET A 208 -18.25 5.65 4.40
N ILE A 209 -19.47 5.81 3.88
CA ILE A 209 -20.11 7.12 3.72
C ILE A 209 -20.27 7.79 5.09
N ALA A 210 -20.79 7.07 6.08
CA ALA A 210 -20.95 7.56 7.44
C ALA A 210 -19.61 8.05 8.03
N THR A 211 -18.52 7.31 7.81
CA THR A 211 -17.17 7.72 8.25
C THR A 211 -16.78 9.09 7.69
N VAL A 212 -16.91 9.29 6.38
CA VAL A 212 -16.53 10.54 5.70
C VAL A 212 -17.40 11.70 6.23
N VAL A 213 -18.71 11.48 6.34
CA VAL A 213 -19.65 12.48 6.87
C VAL A 213 -19.28 12.85 8.31
N LEU A 214 -19.02 11.88 9.18
CA LEU A 214 -18.63 12.11 10.58
C LEU A 214 -17.28 12.84 10.70
N CYS A 215 -16.32 12.58 9.81
CA CYS A 215 -15.10 13.37 9.72
C CYS A 215 -15.38 14.81 9.29
N GLY A 216 -16.27 15.01 8.32
CA GLY A 216 -16.69 16.34 7.85
C GLY A 216 -17.38 17.15 8.95
N VAL A 217 -18.32 16.53 9.67
CA VAL A 217 -18.99 17.13 10.82
C VAL A 217 -17.97 17.50 11.91
N ALA A 218 -16.98 16.65 12.20
CA ALA A 218 -15.92 16.97 13.15
C ALA A 218 -15.13 18.22 12.75
N VAL A 219 -14.77 18.34 11.46
CA VAL A 219 -14.06 19.52 10.93
C VAL A 219 -14.90 20.78 11.13
N VAL A 220 -16.18 20.76 10.75
CA VAL A 220 -17.09 21.91 10.90
C VAL A 220 -17.24 22.29 12.37
N LEU A 221 -17.49 21.32 13.25
CA LEU A 221 -17.65 21.56 14.69
C LEU A 221 -16.38 22.11 15.35
N LEU A 222 -15.19 21.76 14.85
CA LEU A 222 -13.93 22.32 15.33
C LEU A 222 -13.66 23.71 14.75
N ALA A 223 -14.01 23.94 13.48
CA ALA A 223 -13.87 25.25 12.83
C ALA A 223 -14.76 26.33 13.45
N LEU A 224 -15.96 25.96 13.91
CA LEU A 224 -16.90 26.89 14.56
C LEU A 224 -16.51 27.26 16.01
N ARG A 225 -15.48 26.64 16.59
CA ARG A 225 -15.07 26.94 17.97
C ARG A 225 -14.25 28.22 18.05
N ARG A 226 -14.65 29.11 18.96
CA ARG A 226 -13.90 30.33 19.30
C ARG A 226 -12.62 30.06 20.11
N LYS A 227 -12.60 28.99 20.93
CA LYS A 227 -11.41 28.56 21.70
C LYS A 227 -10.93 27.20 21.23
N GLN A 228 -9.64 27.09 20.91
CA GLN A 228 -9.00 25.85 20.52
C GLN A 228 -8.32 25.21 21.74
N ASP A 229 -9.08 24.39 22.47
CA ASP A 229 -8.54 23.53 23.52
C ASP A 229 -7.55 22.50 22.93
N ASP A 230 -6.72 21.92 23.79
CA ASP A 230 -5.76 20.87 23.42
C ASP A 230 -6.40 19.53 23.07
N VAL A 231 -7.59 19.29 23.63
CA VAL A 231 -8.38 18.08 23.47
C VAL A 231 -9.79 18.48 23.04
N PRO A 232 -10.36 17.89 21.98
CA PRO A 232 -11.73 18.13 21.60
C PRO A 232 -12.67 17.60 22.68
N LYS A 233 -13.79 18.29 22.89
CA LYS A 233 -14.79 17.98 23.91
C LYS A 233 -16.19 17.98 23.30
N GLY A 234 -17.17 17.36 23.96
CA GLY A 234 -18.57 17.43 23.53
C GLY A 234 -18.78 16.92 22.09
N PRO A 235 -19.58 17.62 21.25
CA PRO A 235 -19.98 17.11 19.92
C PRO A 235 -18.82 16.81 18.97
N ALA A 236 -17.74 17.60 18.98
CA ALA A 236 -16.60 17.38 18.08
C ALA A 236 -15.85 16.09 18.44
N LEU A 237 -15.68 15.81 19.73
CA LEU A 237 -15.10 14.56 20.19
C LEU A 237 -16.01 13.39 19.84
N ALA A 238 -17.31 13.51 20.08
CA ALA A 238 -18.28 12.49 19.71
C ALA A 238 -18.23 12.16 18.21
N SER A 239 -18.15 13.17 17.35
CA SER A 239 -18.06 12.99 15.89
C SER A 239 -16.77 12.25 15.49
N LEU A 240 -15.62 12.60 16.07
CA LEU A 240 -14.35 11.90 15.82
C LEU A 240 -14.38 10.45 16.34
N SER A 241 -14.92 10.22 17.53
CA SER A 241 -15.09 8.89 18.11
C SER A 241 -16.01 8.01 17.27
N LEU A 242 -17.13 8.58 16.80
CA LEU A 242 -18.08 7.88 15.94
C LEU A 242 -17.48 7.58 14.57
N ALA A 243 -16.67 8.48 14.00
CA ALA A 243 -15.93 8.20 12.77
C ALA A 243 -14.95 7.03 12.95
N PHE A 244 -14.23 6.98 14.08
CA PHE A 244 -13.37 5.85 14.41
C PHE A 244 -14.18 4.55 14.64
N ALA A 245 -15.34 4.63 15.29
CA ALA A 245 -16.23 3.48 15.44
C ALA A 245 -16.77 2.99 14.09
N ALA A 246 -17.14 3.90 13.18
CA ALA A 246 -17.64 3.57 11.84
C ALA A 246 -16.57 2.91 10.96
N THR A 247 -15.32 3.41 10.99
CA THR A 247 -14.20 2.74 10.30
C THR A 247 -13.91 1.36 10.88
N THR A 248 -13.95 1.21 12.21
CA THR A 248 -13.80 -0.09 12.88
C THR A 248 -14.92 -1.05 12.49
N ALA A 249 -16.17 -0.57 12.46
CA ALA A 249 -17.32 -1.34 12.00
C ALA A 249 -17.20 -1.73 10.53
N THR A 250 -16.63 -0.86 9.68
CA THR A 250 -16.37 -1.15 8.26
C THR A 250 -15.42 -2.35 8.12
N VAL A 251 -14.28 -2.32 8.82
CA VAL A 251 -13.32 -3.43 8.83
C VAL A 251 -13.97 -4.71 9.36
N ALA A 252 -14.67 -4.63 10.50
CA ALA A 252 -15.36 -5.77 11.08
C ALA A 252 -16.40 -6.36 10.11
N MET A 253 -17.16 -5.52 9.41
CA MET A 253 -18.19 -5.97 8.47
C MET A 253 -17.59 -6.68 7.27
N ILE A 254 -16.43 -6.21 6.76
CA ILE A 254 -15.73 -6.92 5.68
C ILE A 254 -15.28 -8.30 6.14
N LEU A 255 -14.73 -8.42 7.35
CA LEU A 255 -14.33 -9.70 7.92
C LEU A 255 -15.56 -10.63 8.09
N ILE A 256 -16.64 -10.13 8.70
CA ILE A 256 -17.88 -10.89 8.88
C ILE A 256 -18.41 -11.37 7.52
N ASN A 257 -18.49 -10.49 6.53
CA ASN A 257 -18.96 -10.83 5.19
C ASN A 257 -18.04 -11.89 4.55
N ALA A 258 -16.73 -11.77 4.69
CA ALA A 258 -15.76 -12.71 4.13
C ALA A 258 -15.83 -14.12 4.74
N PHE A 259 -16.25 -14.25 6.01
CA PHE A 259 -16.32 -15.55 6.68
C PHE A 259 -17.73 -16.17 6.65
N THR A 260 -18.78 -15.36 6.51
CA THR A 260 -20.17 -15.82 6.62
C THR A 260 -20.90 -15.92 5.27
N GLN A 261 -20.54 -15.12 4.27
CA GLN A 261 -21.25 -15.08 2.98
C GLN A 261 -20.75 -16.18 2.04
N LYS A 262 -21.38 -17.35 2.17
CA LYS A 262 -21.29 -18.47 1.23
C LYS A 262 -22.51 -18.48 0.31
N ASP A 263 -22.33 -19.01 -0.89
CA ASP A 263 -23.37 -19.18 -1.91
C ASP A 263 -24.12 -17.88 -2.24
N VAL A 264 -23.36 -16.82 -2.51
CA VAL A 264 -23.89 -15.48 -2.83
C VAL A 264 -24.87 -15.58 -3.99
N ALA A 265 -26.13 -15.21 -3.73
CA ALA A 265 -27.18 -15.23 -4.73
C ALA A 265 -26.91 -14.16 -5.80
N VAL A 266 -26.86 -14.60 -7.05
CA VAL A 266 -26.72 -13.75 -8.24
C VAL A 266 -27.93 -14.01 -9.14
N ALA A 267 -28.45 -12.97 -9.79
CA ALA A 267 -29.58 -13.10 -10.72
C ALA A 267 -29.30 -14.17 -11.78
N ALA A 268 -30.30 -15.02 -12.07
CA ALA A 268 -30.13 -16.21 -12.91
C ALA A 268 -29.51 -15.91 -14.30
N GLU A 269 -29.90 -14.78 -14.91
CA GLU A 269 -29.34 -14.30 -16.18
C GLU A 269 -27.85 -13.96 -16.08
N THR A 270 -27.42 -13.35 -14.97
CA THR A 270 -26.00 -13.07 -14.76
C THR A 270 -25.25 -14.36 -14.41
N ALA A 271 -25.83 -15.18 -13.53
CA ALA A 271 -25.27 -16.45 -13.08
C ALA A 271 -24.91 -17.39 -14.24
N SER A 272 -25.73 -17.44 -15.30
CA SER A 272 -25.48 -18.27 -16.48
C SER A 272 -24.28 -17.81 -17.33
N THR A 273 -23.89 -16.54 -17.22
CA THR A 273 -22.74 -15.97 -17.93
C THR A 273 -21.43 -16.06 -17.14
N LEU A 274 -21.49 -16.40 -15.85
CA LEU A 274 -20.33 -16.43 -14.97
C LEU A 274 -19.58 -17.75 -15.06
N MET A 275 -18.28 -17.65 -15.27
CA MET A 275 -17.33 -18.74 -15.24
C MET A 275 -16.30 -18.50 -14.11
N PRO A 276 -16.03 -19.49 -13.25
CA PRO A 276 -16.74 -20.77 -13.15
C PRO A 276 -18.17 -20.64 -12.59
N PRO A 277 -19.08 -21.58 -12.91
CA PRO A 277 -20.47 -21.55 -12.42
C PRO A 277 -20.50 -21.71 -10.90
N GLY A 278 -21.58 -21.28 -10.23
CA GLY A 278 -21.68 -21.30 -8.77
C GLY A 278 -21.55 -22.70 -8.15
N PRO A 279 -21.56 -22.78 -6.80
CA PRO A 279 -21.74 -21.67 -5.86
C PRO A 279 -20.55 -20.70 -5.79
N TRP A 280 -20.83 -19.46 -5.38
CA TRP A 280 -19.83 -18.41 -5.20
C TRP A 280 -19.82 -17.89 -3.78
N ARG A 281 -18.71 -17.32 -3.33
CA ARG A 281 -18.55 -16.79 -1.97
C ARG A 281 -17.80 -15.47 -1.96
N LEU A 282 -17.95 -14.73 -0.86
CA LEU A 282 -17.02 -13.66 -0.50
C LEU A 282 -15.89 -14.28 0.32
N ALA A 283 -14.67 -13.79 0.15
CA ALA A 283 -13.53 -14.17 0.99
C ALA A 283 -12.61 -12.96 1.21
N LEU A 284 -11.62 -13.06 2.10
CA LEU A 284 -10.66 -11.96 2.31
C LEU A 284 -9.90 -11.63 1.01
N GLN A 285 -9.63 -12.65 0.21
CA GLN A 285 -9.00 -12.54 -1.11
C GLN A 285 -9.86 -11.76 -2.12
N SER A 286 -11.18 -11.64 -1.90
CA SER A 286 -12.09 -10.86 -2.76
C SER A 286 -11.74 -9.38 -2.82
N ALA A 287 -11.01 -8.90 -1.81
CA ALA A 287 -10.74 -7.49 -1.58
C ALA A 287 -9.33 -7.28 -0.99
N GLN A 288 -8.36 -8.12 -1.38
CA GLN A 288 -7.01 -8.12 -0.76
C GLN A 288 -6.38 -6.72 -0.70
N TRP A 289 -6.40 -5.98 -1.81
CA TRP A 289 -5.84 -4.63 -1.89
C TRP A 289 -6.69 -3.59 -1.16
N ASP A 290 -8.00 -3.77 -1.16
CA ASP A 290 -8.90 -2.89 -0.45
C ASP A 290 -8.74 -3.04 1.06
N LEU A 291 -8.50 -4.27 1.55
CA LEU A 291 -8.16 -4.55 2.95
C LEU A 291 -6.88 -3.83 3.39
N ALA A 292 -5.89 -3.68 2.50
CA ALA A 292 -4.70 -2.86 2.77
C ALA A 292 -5.08 -1.41 3.10
N LEU A 293 -5.91 -0.83 2.23
CA LEU A 293 -6.34 0.55 2.32
C LEU A 293 -7.24 0.77 3.54
N PHE A 294 -8.15 -0.16 3.83
CA PHE A 294 -8.93 -0.14 5.06
C PHE A 294 -8.05 -0.25 6.30
N GLY A 295 -7.02 -1.10 6.27
CA GLY A 295 -6.04 -1.21 7.35
C GLY A 295 -5.29 0.11 7.58
N ILE A 296 -4.73 0.70 6.53
CA ILE A 296 -4.03 1.99 6.59
C ILE A 296 -4.97 3.09 7.10
N MET A 297 -6.18 3.17 6.58
CA MET A 297 -7.19 4.15 6.99
C MET A 297 -7.59 3.96 8.46
N TRP A 298 -7.82 2.73 8.89
CA TRP A 298 -8.15 2.41 10.28
C TRP A 298 -7.02 2.74 11.23
N PHE A 299 -5.77 2.37 10.90
CA PHE A 299 -4.59 2.72 11.72
C PHE A 299 -4.35 4.22 11.76
N ALA A 300 -4.54 4.94 10.66
CA ALA A 300 -4.45 6.40 10.63
C ALA A 300 -5.53 7.04 11.53
N GLN A 301 -6.76 6.56 11.46
CA GLN A 301 -7.88 7.03 12.29
C GLN A 301 -7.64 6.73 13.77
N LEU A 302 -7.20 5.51 14.10
CA LEU A 302 -6.82 5.09 15.46
C LEU A 302 -5.69 5.98 15.99
N PHE A 303 -4.64 6.19 15.19
CA PHE A 303 -3.50 7.00 15.57
C PHE A 303 -3.93 8.44 15.89
N VAL A 304 -4.72 9.07 15.01
CA VAL A 304 -5.27 10.41 15.26
C VAL A 304 -6.16 10.41 16.50
N PHE A 305 -7.03 9.41 16.66
CA PHE A 305 -7.92 9.30 17.80
C PHE A 305 -7.16 9.22 19.12
N VAL A 306 -6.16 8.34 19.24
CA VAL A 306 -5.29 8.21 20.41
C VAL A 306 -4.49 9.49 20.66
N ALA A 307 -3.93 10.08 19.60
CA ALA A 307 -3.13 11.29 19.67
C ALA A 307 -3.92 12.52 20.14
N VAL A 308 -5.22 12.53 19.85
CA VAL A 308 -6.14 13.59 20.22
C VAL A 308 -6.72 13.39 21.62
N LEU A 309 -6.91 12.14 22.07
CA LEU A 309 -7.42 11.83 23.42
C LEU A 309 -6.40 12.06 24.54
N LYS A 310 -5.13 11.69 24.33
CA LYS A 310 -4.06 11.82 25.33
C LYS A 310 -2.81 12.45 24.73
N PRO A 311 -2.87 13.75 24.37
CA PRO A 311 -1.78 14.41 23.66
C PRO A 311 -0.49 14.51 24.49
N GLU A 312 -0.58 14.85 25.78
CA GLU A 312 0.60 15.12 26.61
C GLU A 312 1.52 13.91 26.81
N PRO A 313 1.03 12.73 27.27
CA PRO A 313 1.89 11.55 27.43
C PRO A 313 2.52 11.12 26.10
N LEU A 314 1.74 11.21 25.01
CA LEU A 314 2.22 10.83 23.69
C LEU A 314 3.31 11.77 23.20
N ARG A 315 3.12 13.09 23.32
CA ARG A 315 4.16 14.09 22.98
C ARG A 315 5.39 13.97 23.86
N ALA A 316 5.22 13.63 25.14
CA ALA A 316 6.33 13.41 26.07
C ALA A 316 7.17 12.17 25.67
N ALA A 317 6.52 11.12 25.16
CA ALA A 317 7.21 9.92 24.65
C ALA A 317 7.96 10.17 23.33
N LEU A 318 7.58 11.19 22.56
CA LEU A 318 8.23 11.53 21.29
C LEU A 318 9.54 12.31 21.52
N PRO A 319 10.58 12.05 20.69
CA PRO A 319 11.82 12.81 20.72
C PRO A 319 11.60 14.27 20.28
N SER A 320 12.67 15.08 20.32
CA SER A 320 12.60 16.48 19.90
C SER A 320 12.18 16.61 18.43
N SER A 321 11.42 17.66 18.12
CA SER A 321 10.98 17.98 16.75
C SER A 321 12.15 18.05 15.77
N ALA A 322 13.30 18.59 16.18
CA ALA A 322 14.53 18.61 15.38
C ALA A 322 15.06 17.21 15.05
N ARG A 323 14.91 16.22 15.93
CA ARG A 323 15.30 14.82 15.64
C ARG A 323 14.35 14.17 14.64
N LEU A 324 13.04 14.38 14.81
CA LEU A 324 12.02 13.86 13.89
C LEU A 324 12.19 14.46 12.49
N ASP A 325 12.40 15.77 12.40
CA ASP A 325 12.64 16.48 11.15
C ASP A 325 13.93 16.01 10.45
N ARG A 326 15.03 15.80 11.19
CA ARG A 326 16.26 15.21 10.62
C ARG A 326 16.04 13.79 10.11
N ALA A 327 15.35 12.94 10.88
CA ALA A 327 15.07 11.57 10.46
C ALA A 327 14.20 11.53 9.20
N ALA A 328 13.18 12.40 9.11
CA ALA A 328 12.37 12.57 7.91
C ALA A 328 13.23 12.98 6.71
N TYR A 329 14.08 14.00 6.87
CA TYR A 329 14.98 14.49 5.82
C TYR A 329 15.89 13.39 5.28
N TYR A 330 16.62 12.68 6.15
CA TYR A 330 17.55 11.64 5.69
C TYR A 330 16.82 10.45 5.05
N SER A 331 15.64 10.08 5.56
CA SER A 331 14.85 9.00 4.96
C SER A 331 14.34 9.40 3.57
N ILE A 332 13.87 10.64 3.40
CA ILE A 332 13.41 11.16 2.10
C ILE A 332 14.59 11.34 1.13
N LEU A 333 15.77 11.72 1.62
CA LEU A 333 16.98 11.79 0.80
C LEU A 333 17.37 10.42 0.24
N ILE A 334 17.32 9.37 1.07
CA ILE A 334 17.54 7.98 0.65
C ILE A 334 16.47 7.56 -0.38
N ALA A 335 15.20 7.88 -0.12
CA ALA A 335 14.11 7.60 -1.04
C ALA A 335 14.34 8.27 -2.41
N PHE A 336 14.68 9.56 -2.43
CA PHE A 336 14.99 10.30 -3.65
C PHE A 336 16.12 9.65 -4.46
N ALA A 337 17.23 9.32 -3.80
CA ALA A 337 18.39 8.70 -4.45
C ALA A 337 18.05 7.32 -5.04
N LEU A 338 17.37 6.48 -4.25
CA LEU A 338 17.03 5.12 -4.70
C LEU A 338 15.92 5.11 -5.76
N VAL A 339 14.93 6.00 -5.67
CA VAL A 339 13.91 6.13 -6.72
C VAL A 339 14.54 6.65 -8.02
N ALA A 340 15.59 7.48 -7.96
CA ALA A 340 16.37 7.82 -9.17
C ALA A 340 17.01 6.58 -9.81
N VAL A 341 17.58 5.68 -8.99
CA VAL A 341 18.09 4.39 -9.47
C VAL A 341 16.97 3.57 -10.11
N VAL A 342 15.79 3.49 -9.48
CA VAL A 342 14.61 2.80 -10.03
C VAL A 342 14.22 3.33 -11.40
N LEU A 343 14.22 4.65 -11.60
CA LEU A 343 13.90 5.25 -12.91
C LEU A 343 14.91 4.82 -13.98
N VAL A 344 16.21 4.89 -13.66
CA VAL A 344 17.28 4.52 -14.60
C VAL A 344 17.28 3.03 -14.90
N THR A 345 17.29 2.18 -13.87
CA THR A 345 17.31 0.73 -14.05
C THR A 345 16.01 0.19 -14.62
N GLY A 346 14.88 0.85 -14.33
CA GLY A 346 13.59 0.54 -14.93
C GLY A 346 13.58 0.81 -16.43
N ALA A 347 14.13 1.95 -16.86
CA ALA A 347 14.26 2.27 -18.28
C ALA A 347 15.20 1.30 -19.01
N LEU A 348 16.34 0.93 -18.39
CA LEU A 348 17.27 -0.05 -18.95
C LEU A 348 16.62 -1.43 -19.09
N TRP A 349 15.87 -1.86 -18.07
CA TRP A 349 15.11 -3.10 -18.09
C TRP A 349 14.01 -3.06 -19.17
N ALA A 350 13.25 -1.97 -19.27
CA ALA A 350 12.20 -1.80 -20.27
C ALA A 350 12.75 -1.91 -21.69
N HIS A 351 13.94 -1.36 -21.96
CA HIS A 351 14.59 -1.51 -23.25
C HIS A 351 14.95 -2.97 -23.55
N TYR A 352 15.45 -3.70 -22.55
CA TYR A 352 15.76 -5.13 -22.70
C TYR A 352 14.50 -5.99 -22.92
N ALA A 353 13.42 -5.71 -22.17
CA ALA A 353 12.20 -6.50 -22.21
C ALA A 353 11.30 -6.19 -23.42
N TRP A 354 11.22 -4.91 -23.81
CA TRP A 354 10.22 -4.40 -24.75
C TRP A 354 10.79 -3.57 -25.90
N GLY A 355 12.12 -3.43 -25.99
CA GLY A 355 12.77 -2.68 -27.07
C GLY A 355 12.64 -1.15 -26.96
N ARG A 356 12.20 -0.61 -25.82
CA ARG A 356 12.07 0.84 -25.58
C ARG A 356 12.39 1.23 -24.14
N TYR A 357 13.01 2.39 -23.93
CA TYR A 357 13.40 2.86 -22.59
C TYR A 357 12.24 3.40 -21.75
N TRP A 358 11.18 3.91 -22.38
CA TRP A 358 10.07 4.54 -21.68
C TRP A 358 8.80 4.43 -22.50
N GLY A 359 7.68 4.41 -21.80
CA GLY A 359 6.37 4.15 -22.36
C GLY A 359 5.21 4.88 -21.73
N TRP A 360 5.43 5.72 -20.72
CA TRP A 360 4.39 6.50 -20.03
C TRP A 360 3.27 5.63 -19.44
N ASP A 361 3.57 4.37 -19.13
CA ASP A 361 2.57 3.55 -18.47
C ASP A 361 2.42 3.99 -16.99
N PRO A 362 1.35 3.54 -16.31
CA PRO A 362 1.09 3.98 -14.95
C PRO A 362 2.20 3.70 -13.93
N LYS A 363 2.99 2.63 -14.09
CA LYS A 363 4.09 2.32 -13.14
C LYS A 363 5.28 3.24 -13.35
N GLU A 364 5.70 3.41 -14.60
CA GLU A 364 6.76 4.34 -14.99
C GLU A 364 6.41 5.78 -14.56
N THR A 365 5.21 6.23 -14.93
CA THR A 365 4.73 7.58 -14.59
C THR A 365 4.60 7.75 -13.07
N GLY A 366 4.09 6.74 -12.36
CA GLY A 366 3.99 6.77 -10.90
C GLY A 366 5.35 6.93 -10.22
N ALA A 367 6.36 6.17 -10.65
CA ALA A 367 7.73 6.30 -10.12
C ALA A 367 8.32 7.71 -10.37
N LEU A 368 8.07 8.29 -11.55
CA LEU A 368 8.51 9.64 -11.87
C LEU A 368 7.84 10.70 -10.98
N VAL A 369 6.54 10.59 -10.75
CA VAL A 369 5.81 11.50 -9.87
C VAL A 369 6.31 11.39 -8.43
N ILE A 370 6.56 10.18 -7.92
CA ILE A 370 7.17 9.96 -6.58
C ILE A 370 8.52 10.68 -6.50
N TRP A 371 9.37 10.52 -7.51
CA TRP A 371 10.67 11.16 -7.56
C TRP A 371 10.58 12.69 -7.56
N ILE A 372 9.67 13.27 -8.36
CA ILE A 372 9.44 14.71 -8.42
C ILE A 372 8.97 15.25 -7.06
N VAL A 373 8.09 14.56 -6.35
CA VAL A 373 7.62 15.00 -5.02
C VAL A 373 8.78 15.06 -4.02
N TYR A 374 9.68 14.07 -4.04
CA TYR A 374 10.88 14.10 -3.20
C TYR A 374 11.92 15.11 -3.66
N ALA A 375 12.02 15.37 -4.97
CA ALA A 375 12.82 16.47 -5.50
C ALA A 375 12.31 17.82 -4.98
N ILE A 376 10.99 18.05 -5.01
CA ILE A 376 10.34 19.26 -4.47
C ILE A 376 10.62 19.38 -2.97
N TYR A 377 10.48 18.29 -2.21
CA TYR A 377 10.81 18.28 -0.78
C TYR A 377 12.26 18.75 -0.55
N LEU A 378 13.22 18.14 -1.24
CA LEU A 378 14.64 18.45 -1.04
C LEU A 378 14.98 19.85 -1.54
N HIS A 379 14.42 20.27 -2.68
CA HIS A 379 14.64 21.59 -3.25
C HIS A 379 14.07 22.70 -2.37
N ALA A 380 12.84 22.55 -1.86
CA ALA A 380 12.25 23.49 -0.90
C ALA A 380 13.13 23.68 0.33
N ARG A 381 13.69 22.58 0.84
CA ARG A 381 14.53 22.59 2.04
C ARG A 381 15.92 23.18 1.81
N VAL A 382 16.59 22.79 0.73
CA VAL A 382 17.98 23.20 0.46
C VAL A 382 18.04 24.60 -0.14
N THR A 383 17.13 24.93 -1.08
CA THR A 383 17.14 26.21 -1.80
C THR A 383 16.46 27.33 -1.03
N TYR A 384 15.28 27.05 -0.46
CA TYR A 384 14.46 28.07 0.22
C TYR A 384 14.55 28.00 1.75
N GLY A 385 15.32 27.05 2.30
CA GLY A 385 15.48 26.90 3.75
C GLY A 385 14.21 26.45 4.48
N TRP A 386 13.23 25.86 3.77
CA TRP A 386 12.00 25.42 4.41
C TRP A 386 12.26 24.32 5.44
N VAL A 387 11.76 24.52 6.65
CA VAL A 387 11.89 23.58 7.77
C VAL A 387 10.60 23.50 8.57
N GLY A 388 10.39 22.35 9.23
CA GLY A 388 9.26 22.15 10.13
C GLY A 388 7.95 21.77 9.44
N VAL A 389 6.84 22.42 9.78
CA VAL A 389 5.47 21.99 9.37
C VAL A 389 5.30 21.90 7.85
N PRO A 390 5.73 22.87 7.02
CA PRO A 390 5.58 22.76 5.56
C PRO A 390 6.28 21.52 5.00
N MET A 391 7.48 21.23 5.50
CA MET A 391 8.24 20.06 5.09
C MET A 391 7.55 18.76 5.52
N ALA A 392 7.07 18.70 6.75
CA ALA A 392 6.37 17.53 7.24
C ALA A 392 5.08 17.26 6.45
N VAL A 393 4.35 18.29 6.01
CA VAL A 393 3.18 18.13 5.12
C VAL A 393 3.59 17.51 3.79
N ILE A 394 4.63 18.03 3.12
CA ILE A 394 5.13 17.45 1.87
C ILE A 394 5.58 15.99 2.08
N GLY A 395 6.24 15.69 3.19
CA GLY A 395 6.66 14.34 3.56
C GLY A 395 5.48 13.37 3.70
N VAL A 396 4.40 13.78 4.36
CA VAL A 396 3.16 12.98 4.47
C VAL A 396 2.47 12.82 3.11
N LEU A 397 2.39 13.89 2.30
CA LEU A 397 1.83 13.80 0.94
C LEU A 397 2.60 12.79 0.07
N GLY A 398 3.94 12.75 0.18
CA GLY A 398 4.77 11.78 -0.52
C GLY A 398 4.37 10.32 -0.27
N PHE A 399 3.91 9.98 0.94
CA PHE A 399 3.40 8.63 1.21
C PHE A 399 2.13 8.30 0.44
N PHE A 400 1.18 9.24 0.31
CA PHE A 400 -0.02 9.02 -0.50
C PHE A 400 0.31 8.88 -1.99
N VAL A 401 1.35 9.58 -2.47
CA VAL A 401 1.85 9.40 -3.84
C VAL A 401 2.49 8.03 -4.04
N ILE A 402 3.28 7.53 -3.08
CA ILE A 402 3.78 6.15 -3.09
C ILE A 402 2.61 5.16 -3.13
N LEU A 403 1.62 5.32 -2.25
CA LEU A 403 0.45 4.44 -2.22
C LEU A 403 -0.30 4.45 -3.56
N ALA A 404 -0.49 5.62 -4.18
CA ALA A 404 -1.14 5.72 -5.48
C ALA A 404 -0.34 5.03 -6.60
N GLY A 405 0.99 5.21 -6.63
CA GLY A 405 1.86 4.56 -7.60
C GLY A 405 1.96 3.04 -7.42
N PHE A 406 1.87 2.56 -6.18
CA PHE A 406 1.96 1.14 -5.86
C PHE A 406 0.60 0.42 -5.91
N LEU A 407 -0.34 0.82 -5.04
CA LEU A 407 -1.66 0.18 -4.93
C LEU A 407 -2.55 0.57 -6.11
N GLY A 408 -2.48 1.82 -6.58
CA GLY A 408 -3.38 2.30 -7.62
C GLY A 408 -3.20 1.62 -8.97
N VAL A 409 -1.96 1.30 -9.33
CA VAL A 409 -1.69 0.51 -10.54
C VAL A 409 -2.15 -0.94 -10.37
N ASN A 410 -1.93 -1.54 -9.20
CA ASN A 410 -2.34 -2.93 -8.95
C ASN A 410 -3.86 -3.10 -8.76
N LEU A 411 -4.58 -2.03 -8.38
CA LEU A 411 -6.04 -1.97 -8.31
C LEU A 411 -6.71 -1.63 -9.65
N GLY A 412 -5.92 -1.41 -10.71
CA GLY A 412 -6.44 -1.09 -12.05
C GLY A 412 -7.06 0.30 -12.17
N TRP A 413 -6.65 1.28 -11.35
CA TRP A 413 -7.17 2.65 -11.44
C TRP A 413 -6.73 3.38 -12.70
N PHE A 414 -5.58 2.98 -13.23
CA PHE A 414 -4.98 3.52 -14.42
C PHE A 414 -5.00 2.40 -15.47
N ALA A 415 -5.38 2.72 -16.71
CA ALA A 415 -5.67 1.78 -17.79
C ALA A 415 -4.69 0.59 -17.86
N ASN A 416 -5.18 -0.56 -18.35
CA ASN A 416 -4.43 -1.82 -18.48
C ASN A 416 -3.03 -1.57 -19.11
N GLY A 417 -1.99 -1.54 -18.27
CA GLY A 417 -0.61 -1.34 -18.68
C GLY A 417 0.12 -2.67 -18.84
N LEU A 418 1.18 -2.68 -19.66
CA LEU A 418 2.04 -3.85 -19.92
C LEU A 418 2.70 -4.43 -18.65
N HIS A 419 2.69 -3.69 -17.54
CA HIS A 419 3.25 -4.10 -16.25
C HIS A 419 2.27 -4.84 -15.31
N SER A 420 1.09 -5.23 -15.77
CA SER A 420 0.08 -5.90 -14.93
C SER A 420 0.40 -7.37 -14.64
N TYR A 421 1.62 -7.68 -14.19
CA TYR A 421 2.06 -9.04 -13.87
C TYR A 421 1.53 -9.56 -12.51
N GLY A 422 0.84 -8.71 -11.74
CA GLY A 422 0.32 -9.04 -10.39
C GLY A 422 -1.18 -8.79 -10.21
N SER A 423 -1.94 -8.60 -11.29
CA SER A 423 -3.38 -8.29 -11.24
C SER A 423 -4.30 -9.53 -11.28
N ALA A 424 -3.77 -10.73 -11.05
CA ALA A 424 -4.57 -11.95 -11.01
C ALA A 424 -5.45 -11.99 -9.73
#